data_AF-A0A9P1AHG4-F1
#
_entry.id   AF-A0A9P1AHG4-F1
#
_cell.length_a   1.000
_cell.length_b   1.000
_cell.length_c   1.000
_cell.angle_alpha   90.00
_cell.angle_beta   90.00
_cell.angle_gamma   90.00
#
_symmetry.space_group_name_H-M   'P 1'
#
loop_
_entity.id
_entity.type
_entity.pdbx_description
1 polymer ?
#
loop_
_entity_poly.entity_id
_entity_poly.type
_entity_poly.pdbx_seq_one_letter_code
_entity_poly.pdbx_strand_id
1 'polypeptide(L)'
;MVVCHYDDGHFFIVPPSFLWWTAKRVILAALLVNVLLSSVFLLNSSDLLACLLFGSMTMSLMFACGYIYESLPVIVLHLVVSLLNVPAGAAAIVIAALDPIVCNNAVKCKTVSQWSGDIGVLCFKVWIYMYAAVAIITHVFMIPVSFRLMKYAAASEAFDRLQETKETGDQKKSGHCEKLWNLYTV
;
A
#
# COMPACT_ATOMS: atom_id res chain seq x y z
N MET A 1 -19.90 -0.80 3.55
CA MET A 1 -19.64 -2.22 3.86
C MET A 1 -20.99 -2.90 3.91
N VAL A 2 -21.17 -4.03 3.23
CA VAL A 2 -22.44 -4.77 3.24
C VAL A 2 -22.19 -6.03 4.06
N VAL A 3 -23.01 -6.23 5.09
CA VAL A 3 -23.03 -7.46 5.89
C VAL A 3 -24.29 -8.21 5.51
N CYS A 4 -24.13 -9.45 5.07
CA CYS A 4 -25.23 -10.36 4.78
C CYS A 4 -25.50 -11.22 6.02
N HIS A 5 -26.78 -11.42 6.33
CA HIS A 5 -27.22 -12.34 7.37
C HIS A 5 -27.83 -13.56 6.69
N TYR A 6 -27.34 -14.74 7.04
CA TYR A 6 -27.91 -16.01 6.59
C TYR A 6 -28.98 -16.51 7.58
N ASP A 7 -29.90 -17.32 7.09
CA ASP A 7 -31.01 -17.86 7.91
C ASP A 7 -30.54 -18.77 9.06
N ASP A 8 -29.30 -19.27 9.00
CA ASP A 8 -28.63 -20.06 10.03
C ASP A 8 -27.98 -19.21 11.15
N GLY A 9 -28.11 -17.88 11.07
CA GLY A 9 -27.55 -16.95 12.05
C GLY A 9 -26.10 -16.54 11.81
N HIS A 10 -25.47 -17.03 10.73
CA HIS A 10 -24.13 -16.60 10.34
C HIS A 10 -24.15 -15.24 9.62
N PHE A 11 -23.14 -14.43 9.91
CA PHE A 11 -22.91 -13.15 9.23
C PHE A 11 -21.77 -13.30 8.24
N PHE A 12 -21.94 -12.77 7.02
CA PHE A 12 -20.90 -12.72 6.00
C PHE A 12 -20.64 -11.28 5.59
N ILE A 13 -19.39 -10.84 5.73
CA ILE A 13 -18.96 -9.52 5.30
C ILE A 13 -18.56 -9.62 3.83
N VAL A 14 -19.26 -8.86 2.98
CA VAL A 14 -18.95 -8.86 1.55
C VAL A 14 -17.59 -8.19 1.31
N PRO A 15 -16.64 -8.86 0.64
CA PRO A 15 -15.32 -8.29 0.36
C PRO A 15 -15.43 -6.99 -0.44
N PRO A 16 -14.58 -5.98 -0.17
CA PRO A 16 -14.64 -4.71 -0.89
C PRO A 16 -14.22 -4.87 -2.35
N SER A 17 -14.94 -4.18 -3.24
CA SER A 17 -14.61 -4.09 -4.66
C SER A 17 -14.00 -2.72 -5.02
N PHE A 18 -13.16 -2.72 -6.05
CA PHE A 18 -12.56 -1.55 -6.69
C PHE A 18 -12.61 -1.75 -8.21
N LEU A 19 -13.35 -0.88 -8.91
CA LEU A 19 -13.58 -1.01 -10.36
C LEU A 19 -13.91 -2.45 -10.78
N TRP A 20 -14.95 -3.04 -10.17
CA TRP A 20 -15.47 -4.39 -10.45
C TRP A 20 -14.61 -5.56 -9.96
N TRP A 21 -13.35 -5.33 -9.57
CA TRP A 21 -12.45 -6.36 -9.05
C TRP A 21 -12.42 -6.33 -7.53
N THR A 22 -12.17 -7.46 -6.87
CA THR A 22 -11.92 -7.47 -5.42
C THR A 22 -10.69 -6.61 -5.11
N ALA A 23 -10.80 -5.67 -4.17
CA ALA A 23 -9.74 -4.74 -3.78
C ALA A 23 -8.40 -5.46 -3.49
N LYS A 24 -8.47 -6.63 -2.85
CA LYS A 24 -7.34 -7.53 -2.59
C LYS A 24 -6.56 -7.89 -3.85
N ARG A 25 -7.26 -8.25 -4.93
CA ARG A 25 -6.64 -8.63 -6.21
C ARG A 25 -5.93 -7.46 -6.88
N VAL A 26 -6.52 -6.26 -6.80
CA VAL A 26 -5.93 -5.04 -7.36
C VAL A 26 -4.61 -4.72 -6.68
N ILE A 27 -4.55 -4.79 -5.35
CA ILE A 27 -3.31 -4.55 -4.61
C ILE A 27 -2.26 -5.63 -4.89
N LEU A 28 -2.64 -6.90 -4.90
CA LEU A 28 -1.69 -7.98 -5.21
C LEU A 28 -1.09 -7.83 -6.61
N ALA A 29 -1.90 -7.44 -7.59
CA ALA A 29 -1.41 -7.15 -8.94
C ALA A 29 -0.45 -5.94 -8.96
N ALA A 30 -0.77 -4.86 -8.24
CA ALA A 30 0.09 -3.69 -8.15
C ALA A 30 1.42 -3.98 -7.44
N LEU A 31 1.42 -4.78 -6.36
CA LEU A 31 2.65 -5.23 -5.69
C LEU A 31 3.51 -6.10 -6.62
N LEU A 32 2.87 -6.99 -7.39
CA LEU A 32 3.57 -7.81 -8.39
C LEU A 32 4.21 -6.94 -9.48
N VAL A 33 3.49 -5.94 -10.00
CA VAL A 33 4.05 -4.98 -10.97
C VAL A 33 5.24 -4.24 -10.38
N ASN A 34 5.18 -3.83 -9.11
CA ASN A 34 6.31 -3.19 -8.44
C ASN A 34 7.53 -4.12 -8.36
N VAL A 35 7.35 -5.40 -8.00
CA VAL A 35 8.43 -6.40 -7.96
C VAL A 35 9.04 -6.62 -9.34
N LEU A 36 8.21 -6.75 -10.38
CA LEU A 36 8.67 -6.96 -11.75
C LEU A 36 9.47 -5.76 -12.27
N LEU A 37 8.96 -4.55 -12.05
CA LEU A 37 9.67 -3.33 -12.43
C LEU A 37 10.99 -3.22 -11.68
N SER A 38 10.99 -3.32 -10.35
CA SER A 38 12.22 -3.28 -9.55
C SER A 38 13.26 -4.31 -10.01
N SER A 39 12.83 -5.51 -10.43
CA SER A 39 13.71 -6.53 -11.01
C SER A 39 14.37 -6.08 -12.31
N VAL A 40 13.62 -5.44 -13.21
CA VAL A 40 14.17 -4.89 -14.47
C VAL A 40 15.17 -3.77 -14.20
N PHE A 41 14.86 -2.88 -13.26
CA PHE A 41 15.76 -1.77 -12.89
C PHE A 41 17.02 -2.26 -12.15
N LEU A 42 16.93 -3.38 -11.42
CA LEU A 42 18.06 -3.98 -10.70
C LEU A 42 19.23 -4.30 -11.65
N LEU A 43 18.92 -4.81 -12.86
CA LEU A 43 19.91 -5.28 -13.84
C LEU A 43 20.87 -4.18 -14.32
N ASN A 44 20.49 -2.91 -14.22
CA ASN A 44 21.28 -1.76 -14.66
C ASN A 44 21.59 -0.78 -13.52
N SER A 45 21.50 -1.24 -12.27
CA SER A 45 21.68 -0.39 -11.08
C SER A 45 23.09 -0.47 -10.51
N SER A 46 23.55 0.60 -9.86
CA SER A 46 24.75 0.60 -9.03
C SER A 46 24.52 -0.12 -7.71
N ASP A 47 25.57 -0.53 -7.00
CA ASP A 47 25.48 -1.33 -5.75
C ASP A 47 24.50 -0.75 -4.72
N LEU A 48 24.53 0.57 -4.50
CA LEU A 48 23.64 1.23 -3.53
C LEU A 48 22.17 1.22 -4.00
N LEU A 49 21.94 1.50 -5.28
CA LEU A 49 20.59 1.50 -5.85
C LEU A 49 20.03 0.07 -5.92
N ALA A 50 20.88 -0.91 -6.23
CA ALA A 50 20.54 -2.33 -6.21
C ALA A 50 20.05 -2.76 -4.81
N CYS A 51 20.75 -2.34 -3.75
CA CYS A 51 20.33 -2.58 -2.36
C CYS A 51 18.95 -1.97 -2.06
N LEU A 52 18.70 -0.73 -2.49
CA LEU A 52 17.40 -0.06 -2.28
C LEU A 52 16.27 -0.77 -3.04
N LEU A 53 16.51 -1.15 -4.30
CA LEU A 53 15.55 -1.88 -5.13
C LEU A 53 15.25 -3.26 -4.54
N PHE A 54 16.28 -3.98 -4.06
CA PHE A 54 16.12 -5.27 -3.40
C PHE A 54 15.30 -5.15 -2.11
N GLY A 55 15.56 -4.12 -1.30
CA GLY A 55 14.75 -3.79 -0.12
C GLY A 55 13.29 -3.52 -0.48
N SER A 56 13.05 -2.74 -1.54
CA SER A 56 11.69 -2.46 -2.04
C SER A 56 10.96 -3.73 -2.50
N MET A 57 11.64 -4.63 -3.22
CA MET A 57 11.07 -5.93 -3.63
C MET A 57 10.70 -6.77 -2.42
N THR A 58 11.61 -6.88 -1.45
CA THR A 58 11.40 -7.66 -0.22
C THR A 58 10.19 -7.14 0.55
N MET A 59 10.07 -5.82 0.72
CA MET A 59 8.91 -5.20 1.36
C MET A 59 7.61 -5.45 0.58
N SER A 60 7.65 -5.37 -0.75
CA SER A 60 6.49 -5.63 -1.60
C SER A 60 5.97 -7.06 -1.46
N LEU A 61 6.88 -8.04 -1.37
CA LEU A 61 6.53 -9.44 -1.12
C LEU A 61 5.95 -9.64 0.28
N MET A 62 6.54 -9.02 1.31
CA MET A 62 6.01 -9.05 2.67
C MET A 62 4.58 -8.50 2.73
N PHE A 63 4.34 -7.36 2.06
CA PHE A 63 2.99 -6.80 1.96
C PHE A 63 2.05 -7.75 1.21
N ALA A 64 2.48 -8.37 0.12
CA ALA A 64 1.65 -9.30 -0.64
C ALA A 64 1.19 -10.47 0.23
N CYS A 65 2.09 -11.06 1.02
CA CYS A 65 1.73 -12.07 2.02
C CYS A 65 0.72 -11.53 3.03
N GLY A 66 0.95 -10.33 3.58
CA GLY A 66 0.00 -9.71 4.51
C GLY A 66 -1.39 -9.48 3.92
N TYR A 67 -1.49 -9.10 2.63
CA TYR A 67 -2.77 -8.96 1.93
C TYR A 67 -3.44 -10.31 1.64
N ILE A 68 -2.67 -11.38 1.39
CA ILE A 68 -3.21 -12.74 1.23
C ILE A 68 -3.89 -13.18 2.53
N TYR A 69 -3.25 -12.95 3.68
CA TYR A 69 -3.77 -13.28 5.00
C TYR A 69 -4.68 -12.19 5.61
N GLU A 70 -4.96 -11.11 4.86
CA GLU A 70 -5.80 -10.00 5.30
C GLU A 70 -5.38 -9.40 6.66
N SER A 71 -4.08 -9.43 6.94
CA SER A 71 -3.50 -8.98 8.20
C SER A 71 -3.61 -7.47 8.36
N LEU A 72 -4.48 -7.02 9.28
CA LEU A 72 -4.69 -5.61 9.59
C LEU A 72 -3.38 -4.81 9.82
N PRO A 73 -2.41 -5.25 10.67
CA PRO A 73 -1.18 -4.48 10.89
C PRO A 73 -0.35 -4.33 9.62
N VAL A 74 -0.32 -5.34 8.75
CA VAL A 74 0.42 -5.27 7.48
C VAL A 74 -0.25 -4.31 6.49
N ILE A 75 -1.58 -4.34 6.41
CA ILE A 75 -2.36 -3.41 5.57
C ILE A 75 -2.16 -1.96 6.02
N VAL A 76 -2.16 -1.71 7.34
CA VAL A 76 -1.89 -0.37 7.91
C VAL A 76 -0.47 0.07 7.59
N LEU A 77 0.53 -0.80 7.80
CA LEU A 77 1.92 -0.49 7.50
C LEU A 77 2.11 -0.14 6.02
N HIS A 78 1.51 -0.92 5.11
CA HIS A 78 1.57 -0.65 3.68
C HIS A 78 0.91 0.69 3.32
N LEU A 79 -0.21 1.05 3.96
CA LEU A 79 -0.85 2.35 3.76
C LEU A 79 0.07 3.51 4.19
N VAL A 80 0.71 3.39 5.35
CA VAL A 80 1.66 4.41 5.83
C VAL A 80 2.84 4.56 4.87
N VAL A 81 3.44 3.44 4.43
CA VAL A 81 4.53 3.46 3.45
C VAL A 81 4.06 4.07 2.13
N SER A 82 2.85 3.76 1.68
CA SER A 82 2.27 4.37 0.48
C SER A 82 2.12 5.88 0.60
N LEU A 83 1.68 6.38 1.76
CA LEU A 83 1.56 7.81 2.02
C LEU A 83 2.92 8.52 2.08
N LEU A 84 3.98 7.86 2.54
CA LEU A 84 5.33 8.41 2.58
C LEU A 84 6.02 8.39 1.21
N ASN A 85 5.74 7.37 0.39
CA ASN A 85 6.35 7.22 -0.94
C ASN A 85 5.88 8.30 -1.93
N VAL A 86 4.64 8.79 -1.80
CA VAL A 86 4.10 9.84 -2.69
C VAL A 86 4.89 11.16 -2.60
N PRO A 87 5.06 11.80 -1.42
CA PRO A 87 5.85 13.03 -1.32
C PRO A 87 7.34 12.79 -1.60
N ALA A 88 7.90 11.64 -1.22
CA ALA A 88 9.29 11.28 -1.52
C ALA A 88 9.53 11.19 -3.04
N GLY A 89 8.64 10.52 -3.77
CA GLY A 89 8.69 10.47 -5.23
C GLY A 89 8.46 11.83 -5.88
N ALA A 90 7.52 12.63 -5.36
CA ALA A 90 7.27 13.98 -5.86
C ALA A 90 8.51 14.89 -5.70
N ALA A 91 9.22 14.80 -4.58
CA ALA A 91 10.48 15.49 -4.37
C ALA A 91 11.54 15.06 -5.39
N ALA A 92 11.65 13.76 -5.69
CA ALA A 92 12.56 13.25 -6.72
C ALA A 92 12.24 13.81 -8.12
N ILE A 93 10.95 13.95 -8.47
CA ILE A 93 10.53 14.58 -9.74
C ILE A 93 10.85 16.07 -9.77
N VAL A 94 10.64 16.81 -8.67
CA VAL A 94 11.00 18.24 -8.59
C VAL A 94 12.51 18.43 -8.76
N ILE A 95 13.31 17.60 -8.10
CA ILE A 95 14.78 17.61 -8.26
C ILE A 95 15.17 17.31 -9.72
N ALA A 96 14.45 16.40 -10.39
CA ALA A 96 14.65 16.10 -11.81
C ALA A 96 14.38 17.29 -12.73
N ALA A 97 13.26 17.99 -12.51
CA ALA A 97 12.85 19.13 -13.33
C ALA A 97 13.81 20.32 -13.22
N LEU A 98 14.58 20.39 -12.14
CA LEU A 98 15.57 21.43 -11.88
C LEU A 98 17.00 21.04 -12.32
N ASP A 99 17.17 19.88 -12.97
CA ASP A 99 18.47 19.48 -13.54
C ASP A 99 18.81 20.33 -14.78
N PRO A 100 20.06 20.82 -14.92
CA PRO A 100 20.45 21.75 -15.98
C PRO A 100 20.27 21.20 -17.40
N ILE A 101 20.26 19.86 -17.57
CA ILE A 101 19.95 19.21 -18.86
C ILE A 101 18.51 19.50 -19.29
N VAL A 102 17.56 19.51 -18.34
CA VAL A 102 16.14 19.79 -18.58
C VAL A 102 15.88 21.31 -18.61
N CYS A 103 16.64 22.05 -17.81
CA CYS A 103 16.52 23.50 -17.63
C CYS A 103 17.18 24.37 -18.73
N ASN A 104 17.69 23.80 -19.82
CA ASN A 104 18.43 24.56 -20.85
C ASN A 104 19.54 25.48 -20.27
N ASN A 105 20.29 25.00 -19.27
CA ASN A 105 21.38 25.75 -18.62
C ASN A 105 21.00 27.11 -18.00
N ALA A 106 19.76 27.29 -17.53
CA ALA A 106 19.40 28.49 -16.78
C ALA A 106 20.24 28.64 -15.49
N VAL A 107 20.66 29.88 -15.18
CA VAL A 107 21.58 30.22 -14.05
C VAL A 107 21.11 29.75 -12.66
N LYS A 108 19.82 29.44 -12.49
CA LYS A 108 19.23 28.94 -11.23
C LYS A 108 19.20 27.41 -11.11
N CYS A 109 19.53 26.65 -12.15
CA CYS A 109 19.42 25.18 -12.13
C CYS A 109 20.74 24.55 -11.68
N LYS A 110 20.65 23.65 -10.69
CA LYS A 110 21.79 22.91 -10.11
C LYS A 110 21.68 21.46 -10.54
N THR A 111 22.79 20.79 -10.80
CA THR A 111 22.76 19.35 -11.14
C THR A 111 22.21 18.52 -9.98
N VAL A 112 21.56 17.40 -10.28
CA VAL A 112 21.22 16.41 -9.25
C VAL A 112 22.45 16.02 -8.42
N SER A 113 23.64 15.93 -9.04
CA SER A 113 24.90 15.67 -8.33
C SER A 113 25.33 16.80 -7.39
N GLN A 114 24.97 18.05 -7.67
CA GLN A 114 25.25 19.21 -6.82
C GLN A 114 24.25 19.30 -5.65
N TRP A 115 23.01 18.82 -5.84
CA TRP A 115 22.05 18.64 -4.75
C TRP A 115 22.37 17.41 -3.89
N SER A 116 22.83 16.33 -4.52
CA SER A 116 23.24 15.08 -3.87
C SER A 116 24.73 15.07 -3.49
N GLY A 117 25.41 16.23 -3.52
CA GLY A 117 26.82 16.34 -3.17
C GLY A 117 27.14 15.85 -1.76
N ASP A 118 26.13 15.76 -0.89
CA ASP A 118 26.21 15.23 0.47
C ASP A 118 25.78 13.75 0.60
N ILE A 119 25.24 13.14 -0.46
CA ILE A 119 24.72 11.76 -0.45
C ILE A 119 25.20 11.12 -1.74
N GLY A 120 26.34 10.42 -1.70
CA GLY A 120 27.11 9.89 -2.85
C GLY A 120 26.36 8.97 -3.81
N VAL A 121 25.38 9.50 -4.54
CA VAL A 121 24.53 8.77 -5.50
C VAL A 121 24.82 9.31 -6.89
N LEU A 122 25.86 8.75 -7.52
CA LEU A 122 26.04 8.87 -8.96
C LEU A 122 25.05 7.88 -9.61
N CYS A 123 23.96 8.35 -10.19
CA CYS A 123 22.99 7.48 -10.85
C CYS A 123 22.55 8.01 -12.21
N PHE A 124 22.27 7.06 -13.12
CA PHE A 124 21.68 7.28 -14.42
C PHE A 124 20.31 7.96 -14.30
N LYS A 125 20.27 9.27 -14.53
CA LYS A 125 19.18 10.19 -14.17
C LYS A 125 17.80 9.76 -14.71
N VAL A 126 17.71 9.39 -15.99
CA VAL A 126 16.43 9.12 -16.68
C VAL A 126 15.70 7.89 -16.09
N TRP A 127 16.44 6.84 -15.73
CA TRP A 127 15.86 5.59 -15.25
C TRP A 127 15.25 5.76 -13.85
N ILE A 128 15.90 6.54 -12.97
CA ILE A 128 15.36 6.83 -11.64
C ILE A 128 14.05 7.61 -11.72
N TYR A 129 13.93 8.57 -12.63
CA TYR A 129 12.70 9.35 -12.78
C TYR A 129 11.54 8.50 -13.27
N MET A 130 11.79 7.61 -14.22
CA MET A 130 10.78 6.66 -14.70
C MET A 130 10.32 5.72 -13.58
N TYR A 131 11.25 5.17 -12.79
CA TYR A 131 10.92 4.35 -11.64
C TYR A 131 10.10 5.13 -10.60
N ALA A 132 10.54 6.34 -10.24
CA ALA A 132 9.85 7.19 -9.27
C ALA A 132 8.43 7.56 -9.72
N ALA A 133 8.23 7.91 -10.99
CA ALA A 133 6.91 8.22 -11.54
C ALA A 133 5.96 7.02 -11.45
N VAL A 134 6.42 5.84 -11.85
CA VAL A 134 5.60 4.61 -11.79
C VAL A 134 5.32 4.20 -10.34
N ALA A 135 6.30 4.33 -9.44
CA ALA A 135 6.12 4.11 -8.02
C ALA A 135 5.05 5.04 -7.43
N ILE A 136 5.08 6.35 -7.73
CA ILE A 136 4.06 7.31 -7.26
C ILE A 136 2.68 6.90 -7.75
N ILE A 137 2.52 6.67 -9.06
CA ILE A 137 1.24 6.28 -9.65
C ILE A 137 0.69 5.03 -8.94
N THR A 138 1.54 4.02 -8.78
CA THR A 138 1.17 2.76 -8.12
C THR A 138 0.69 2.99 -6.69
N HIS A 139 1.44 3.75 -5.87
CA HIS A 139 1.06 3.99 -4.48
C HIS A 139 -0.17 4.90 -4.35
N VAL A 140 -0.35 5.88 -5.23
CA VAL A 140 -1.58 6.70 -5.30
C VAL A 140 -2.81 5.83 -5.56
N PHE A 141 -2.72 4.88 -6.50
CA PHE A 141 -3.80 3.93 -6.75
C PHE A 141 -4.03 2.96 -5.58
N MET A 142 -2.98 2.58 -4.86
CA MET A 142 -3.07 1.65 -3.73
C MET A 142 -3.67 2.26 -2.47
N ILE A 143 -3.52 3.58 -2.23
CA ILE A 143 -4.06 4.27 -1.03
C ILE A 143 -5.57 4.03 -0.83
N PRO A 144 -6.47 4.35 -1.79
CA PRO A 144 -7.90 4.18 -1.59
C PRO A 144 -8.31 2.70 -1.45
N VAL A 145 -7.59 1.80 -2.13
CA VAL A 145 -7.82 0.35 -2.07
C VAL A 145 -7.40 -0.21 -0.71
N SER A 146 -6.25 0.23 -0.19
CA SER A 146 -5.71 -0.16 1.11
C SER A 146 -6.61 0.32 2.23
N PHE A 147 -7.13 1.54 2.13
CA PHE A 147 -8.07 2.08 3.10
C PHE A 147 -9.38 1.27 3.17
N ARG A 148 -9.91 0.81 2.02
CA ARG A 148 -11.09 -0.06 1.98
C ARG A 148 -10.82 -1.42 2.62
N LEU A 149 -9.68 -2.04 2.32
CA LEU A 149 -9.29 -3.32 2.92
C LEU A 149 -8.99 -3.20 4.41
N MET A 150 -8.41 -2.10 4.87
CA MET A 150 -8.18 -1.83 6.29
C MET A 150 -9.50 -1.82 7.06
N LYS A 151 -10.50 -1.09 6.57
CA LYS A 151 -11.84 -1.07 7.17
C LYS A 151 -12.49 -2.45 7.18
N TYR A 152 -12.35 -3.20 6.09
CA TYR A 152 -12.86 -4.56 5.98
C TYR A 152 -12.17 -5.51 6.97
N ALA A 153 -10.83 -5.51 7.04
CA ALA A 153 -10.07 -6.37 7.94
C ALA A 153 -10.39 -6.06 9.42
N ALA A 154 -10.48 -4.78 9.78
CA ALA A 154 -10.86 -4.37 11.13
C ALA A 154 -12.29 -4.81 11.50
N ALA A 155 -13.23 -4.74 10.55
CA ALA A 155 -14.58 -5.22 10.76
C ALA A 155 -14.62 -6.75 10.89
N SER A 156 -13.95 -7.48 10.00
CA SER A 156 -13.86 -8.95 10.06
C SER A 156 -13.33 -9.41 11.41
N GLU A 157 -12.20 -8.84 11.84
CA GLU A 157 -11.59 -9.18 13.13
C GLU A 157 -12.52 -8.87 14.32
N ALA A 158 -13.29 -7.77 14.26
CA ALA A 158 -14.27 -7.45 15.29
C ALA A 158 -15.46 -8.43 15.29
N PHE A 159 -15.93 -8.86 14.12
CA PHE A 159 -17.02 -9.84 13.99
C PHE A 159 -16.58 -11.22 14.48
N ASP A 160 -15.39 -11.68 14.12
CA ASP A 160 -14.85 -12.97 14.55
C ASP A 160 -14.76 -13.02 16.08
N ARG A 161 -14.24 -11.97 16.72
CA ARG A 161 -14.20 -11.86 18.19
C ARG A 161 -15.59 -11.85 18.83
N LEU A 162 -16.58 -11.23 18.19
CA LEU A 162 -17.96 -11.21 18.69
C LEU A 162 -18.61 -12.60 18.58
N GLN A 163 -18.34 -13.34 17.51
CA GLN A 163 -18.85 -14.70 17.34
C GLN A 163 -18.21 -15.65 18.35
N GLU A 164 -16.89 -15.59 18.55
CA GLU A 164 -16.19 -16.37 19.58
C GLU A 164 -16.76 -16.09 20.99
N THR A 165 -17.07 -14.83 21.29
CA THR A 165 -17.70 -14.41 22.56
C THR A 165 -19.13 -14.93 22.69
N LYS A 166 -19.90 -15.00 21.60
CA LYS A 166 -21.24 -15.59 21.59
C LYS A 166 -21.20 -17.10 21.77
N GLU A 167 -20.30 -17.81 21.09
CA GLU A 167 -20.15 -19.26 21.23
C GLU A 167 -19.68 -19.66 22.65
N THR A 168 -18.82 -18.85 23.29
CA THR A 168 -18.48 -19.03 24.72
C THR A 168 -19.57 -18.53 25.68
N GLY A 169 -20.38 -17.56 25.26
CA GLY A 169 -21.50 -16.99 26.03
C GLY A 169 -22.80 -17.78 25.98
N ASP A 170 -23.06 -18.52 24.91
CA ASP A 170 -24.21 -19.42 24.73
C ASP A 170 -24.07 -20.73 25.52
N GLN A 171 -22.88 -21.04 26.05
CA GLN A 171 -22.77 -21.96 27.19
C GLN A 171 -23.30 -21.36 28.50
N LYS A 172 -23.57 -20.05 28.57
CA LYS A 172 -23.91 -19.38 29.83
C LYS A 172 -25.25 -18.67 29.86
N LYS A 173 -25.75 -18.01 28.80
CA LYS A 173 -27.06 -17.31 28.87
C LYS A 173 -27.72 -17.12 27.50
N SER A 174 -28.69 -17.99 27.21
CA SER A 174 -29.90 -17.63 26.46
C SER A 174 -30.46 -16.30 26.99
N GLY A 175 -30.54 -15.30 26.13
CA GLY A 175 -31.50 -14.19 26.28
C GLY A 175 -30.93 -12.83 26.71
N HIS A 176 -30.05 -12.22 25.91
CA HIS A 176 -30.05 -10.75 25.73
C HIS A 176 -28.99 -10.33 24.71
N CYS A 177 -29.39 -9.86 23.52
CA CYS A 177 -28.61 -8.89 22.76
C CYS A 177 -29.45 -8.25 21.66
N GLU A 178 -30.15 -7.18 22.03
CA GLU A 178 -30.57 -6.12 21.13
C GLU A 178 -29.72 -4.87 21.48
N LYS A 179 -29.28 -4.12 20.46
CA LYS A 179 -28.45 -2.89 20.48
C LYS A 179 -26.92 -3.08 20.50
N LEU A 180 -26.33 -3.14 19.30
CA LEU A 180 -24.98 -2.59 19.06
C LEU A 180 -24.75 -2.06 17.62
N TRP A 181 -25.80 -1.97 16.79
CA TRP A 181 -25.67 -1.61 15.37
C TRP A 181 -25.35 -0.13 15.08
N ASN A 182 -25.40 0.77 16.08
CA ASN A 182 -25.33 2.22 15.84
C ASN A 182 -23.95 2.87 16.05
N LEU A 183 -22.87 2.12 16.25
CA LEU A 183 -21.56 2.72 16.57
C LEU A 183 -20.57 2.86 15.42
N TYR A 184 -20.85 2.34 14.22
CA TYR A 184 -19.85 2.30 13.13
C TYR A 184 -20.34 2.74 11.74
N THR A 185 -21.46 3.45 11.66
CA THR A 185 -22.01 4.03 10.42
C THR A 185 -21.88 5.55 10.32
N VAL A 186 -20.76 6.12 10.78
CA VAL A 186 -20.37 7.51 10.46
C VAL A 186 -19.03 7.51 9.73
#